data_AF-A0A969YNZ0-F1
#
_entry.id   AF-A0A969YNZ0-F1
#
_cell.length_a   1.000
_cell.length_b   1.000
_cell.length_c   1.000
_cell.angle_alpha   90.00
_cell.angle_beta   90.00
_cell.angle_gamma   90.00
#
_symmetry.space_group_name_H-M   'P 1'
#
loop_
_entity.id
_entity.type
_entity.pdbx_description
1 polymer ?
#
loop_
_entity_poly.entity_id
_entity_poly.type
_entity_poly.pdbx_seq_one_letter_code
_entity_poly.pdbx_strand_id
1 'polypeptide(L)' 'MIMRETAQDRIIHIRLPEDVHRRMRVHVAELDTTIQHWVASLVEKELSKIQALGAEKDHG' A
#
# COMPACT_ATOMS: atom_id res chain seq x y z
N MET A 1 18.76 -10.85 20.24
CA MET A 1 17.51 -10.41 19.59
C MET A 1 17.33 -11.27 18.35
N ILE A 2 16.45 -12.26 18.38
CA ILE A 2 16.22 -13.16 17.24
C ILE A 2 15.33 -12.41 16.25
N MET A 3 15.91 -11.99 15.11
CA MET A 3 15.16 -11.49 13.96
C MET A 3 14.45 -12.70 13.35
N ARG A 4 13.17 -12.89 13.70
CA ARG A 4 12.31 -13.84 12.97
C ARG A 4 12.06 -13.23 11.59
N GLU A 5 12.72 -13.78 10.58
CA GLU A 5 12.38 -13.54 9.18
C GLU A 5 10.92 -14.01 8.99
N THR A 6 9.98 -13.06 8.83
CA THR A 6 8.54 -13.36 8.70
C THR A 6 8.27 -13.89 7.31
N ALA A 7 8.29 -15.22 7.18
CA ALA A 7 7.97 -15.97 5.97
C ALA A 7 6.49 -15.83 5.48
N GLN A 8 5.85 -14.66 5.59
CA GLN A 8 4.42 -14.50 5.27
C GLN A 8 4.02 -13.28 4.45
N ASP A 9 4.92 -12.33 4.16
CA ASP A 9 4.54 -11.20 3.32
C ASP A 9 4.50 -11.59 1.84
N ARG A 10 3.34 -11.39 1.20
CA ARG A 10 3.16 -11.61 -0.24
C ARG A 10 3.61 -10.36 -1.01
N ILE A 11 4.62 -10.52 -1.87
CA ILE A 11 5.18 -9.43 -2.66
C ILE A 11 4.45 -9.34 -4.01
N ILE A 12 4.09 -8.13 -4.40
CA ILE A 12 3.65 -7.81 -5.76
C ILE A 12 4.72 -6.99 -6.48
N HIS A 13 4.94 -7.28 -7.76
CA HIS A 13 5.80 -6.49 -8.62
C HIS A 13 4.95 -5.50 -9.42
N ILE A 14 5.20 -4.20 -9.25
CA ILE A 14 4.45 -3.13 -9.92
C ILE A 14 5.37 -2.39 -10.88
N ARG A 15 4.94 -2.22 -12.12
CA ARG A 15 5.59 -1.32 -13.08
C ARG A 15 4.92 0.05 -13.01
N LEU A 16 5.71 1.06 -12.68
CA LEU A 16 5.28 2.45 -12.68
C LEU A 16 6.01 3.20 -13.81
N PRO A 17 5.34 4.15 -14.49
CA PRO A 17 6.03 5.13 -15.30
C PRO A 17 7.13 5.83 -14.50
N GLU A 18 8.24 6.19 -15.17
CA GLU A 18 9.40 6.77 -14.50
C GLU A 18 9.05 8.05 -13.72
N ASP A 19 8.21 8.91 -14.29
CA ASP A 19 7.77 10.16 -13.66
C ASP A 19 6.97 9.90 -12.38
N VAL A 20 6.08 8.91 -12.41
CA VAL A 20 5.27 8.50 -11.26
C VAL A 20 6.16 7.93 -10.16
N HIS A 21 7.09 7.04 -10.53
CA HIS A 21 8.05 6.47 -9.58
C HIS A 21 8.94 7.55 -8.94
N ARG A 22 9.41 8.54 -9.73
CA ARG A 22 10.21 9.66 -9.22
C ARG A 22 9.41 10.50 -8.23
N ARG A 23 8.18 10.90 -8.58
CA ARG A 23 7.31 11.71 -7.71
C ARG A 23 6.99 10.97 -6.41
N MET A 24 6.68 9.67 -6.49
CA MET A 24 6.44 8.83 -5.32
C MET A 24 7.66 8.81 -4.39
N ARG A 25 8.87 8.62 -4.92
CA ARG A 25 10.09 8.61 -4.09
C ARG A 25 10.32 9.91 -3.34
N VAL A 26 10.10 11.06 -3.99
CA VAL A 26 10.24 12.37 -3.33
C VAL A 26 9.23 12.49 -2.20
N HIS A 27 7.95 12.20 -2.48
CA HIS A 27 6.89 12.30 -1.48
C HIS A 27 7.11 11.39 -0.27
N VAL A 28 7.52 10.15 -0.51
CA VAL A 28 7.82 9.18 0.56
C VAL A 28 8.99 9.66 1.43
N ALA A 29 9.99 10.30 0.83
CA ALA A 29 11.11 10.88 1.58
C ALA A 29 10.67 12.08 2.45
N GLU A 30 9.77 12.93 1.95
CA GLU A 30 9.19 14.04 2.73
C GLU A 30 8.38 13.55 3.93
N LEU A 31 7.77 12.37 3.84
CA LEU A 31 6.98 11.74 4.89
C LEU A 31 7.80 10.92 5.89
N ASP A 32 9.13 10.87 5.74
CA ASP A 32 10.04 10.04 6.54
C ASP A 32 9.56 8.58 6.68
N THR A 33 9.11 7.99 5.57
CA THR A 33 8.59 6.62 5.52
C THR A 33 9.23 5.81 4.41
N THR A 34 8.89 4.51 4.32
CA THR A 34 9.36 3.65 3.22
C THR A 34 8.32 3.56 2.12
N ILE A 35 8.76 3.30 0.89
CA ILE A 35 7.85 3.11 -0.24
C ILE A 35 6.90 1.94 0.04
N GLN A 36 7.43 0.85 0.63
CA GLN A 36 6.64 -0.33 0.97
C GLN A 36 5.53 0.00 1.96
N HIS A 37 5.85 0.73 3.04
CA HIS A 37 4.85 1.14 4.02
C HIS A 37 3.80 2.06 3.40
N TRP A 38 4.24 3.07 2.65
CA TRP A 38 3.35 4.02 2.00
C TRP A 38 2.39 3.35 1.01
N VAL A 39 2.89 2.45 0.16
CA VAL A 39 2.06 1.67 -0.77
C VAL A 39 1.11 0.73 -0.03
N ALA A 40 1.57 0.05 1.02
CA ALA A 40 0.72 -0.83 1.83
C ALA A 40 -0.46 -0.04 2.44
N SER A 41 -0.19 1.12 3.04
CA SER A 41 -1.24 1.99 3.60
C SER A 41 -2.18 2.54 2.52
N LEU A 42 -1.66 2.87 1.33
CA LEU A 42 -2.48 3.31 0.20
C LEU A 42 -3.46 2.22 -0.25
N VAL A 43 -2.97 0.98 -0.37
CA VAL A 43 -3.77 -0.20 -0.75
C VAL A 43 -4.82 -0.50 0.32
N GLU A 44 -4.43 -0.52 1.59
CA GLU A 44 -5.36 -0.73 2.71
C GLU A 44 -6.50 0.29 2.69
N LYS A 45 -6.15 1.59 2.58
CA LYS A 45 -7.13 2.68 2.50
C LYS A 45 -8.12 2.49 1.36
N GLU A 46 -7.66 2.05 0.18
CA GLU A 46 -8.54 1.86 -0.97
C GLU A 46 -9.43 0.63 -0.82
N LEU A 47 -8.89 -0.47 -0.31
CA LEU A 47 -9.67 -1.68 -0.02
C LEU A 47 -10.74 -1.43 1.04
N SER A 48 -10.46 -0.63 2.08
CA SER A 48 -11.45 -0.24 3.08
C SER A 48 -12.63 0.52 2.47
N LYS A 49 -12.39 1.40 1.49
CA LYS A 49 -13.48 2.09 0.77
C LYS A 49 -14.32 1.12 -0.03
N ILE A 50 -13.70 0.16 -0.73
CA ILE A 50 -14.41 -0.85 -1.51
C ILE A 50 -15.29 -1.71 -0.60
N GLN A 51 -14.79 -2.12 0.57
CA GLN A 51 -15.57 -2.89 1.54
C GLN A 51 -16.75 -2.10 2.09
N ALA A 52 -16.57 -0.82 2.41
CA ALA A 52 -17.65 0.05 2.86
C ALA A 52 -18.77 0.16 1.81
N LEU A 53 -18.41 0.32 0.53
CA LEU A 53 -19.35 0.36 -0.58
C LEU A 53 -20.06 -0.98 -0.85
N GLY A 54 -19.41 -2.10 -0.52
CA GLY A 54 -20.00 -3.44 -0.60
C GLY A 54 -21.02 -3.71 0.50
N ALA A 55 -20.76 -3.22 1.73
CA ALA A 55 -21.65 -3.38 2.87
C ALA A 55 -23.00 -2.65 2.69
N GLU A 56 -23.04 -1.58 1.89
CA GLU A 56 -24.26 -0.85 1.53
C GLU A 56 -25.14 -1.58 0.50
N LYS A 57 -24.61 -2.61 -0.18
CA LYS A 57 -25.34 -3.34 -1.24
C LYS A 57 -25.97 -4.67 -0.79
N ASP A 58 -25.71 -5.12 0.44
CA ASP A 58 -26.22 -6.39 0.97
C ASP A 58 -27.52 -6.25 1.78
N HIS A 59 -28.00 -5.01 1.99
CA HIS A 59 -29.23 -4.70 2.74
C HIS A 59 -30.37 -4.17 1.85
N GLY A 60 -30.53 -4.69 0.63
CA GLY A 60 -31.58 -4.31 -0.32
C GLY A 60 -32.34 -5.49 -0.88
#